data_AF-A0A9D6J2W2-F1
#
_entry.id   AF-A0A9D6J2W2-F1
#
_cell.length_a   1.000
_cell.length_b   1.000
_cell.length_c   1.000
_cell.angle_alpha   90.00
_cell.angle_beta   90.00
_cell.angle_gamma   90.00
#
_symmetry.space_group_name_H-M   'P 1'
#
loop_
_entity.id
_entity.type
_entity.pdbx_description
1 polymer ?
#
loop_
_entity_poly.entity_id
_entity_poly.type
_entity_poly.pdbx_seq_one_letter_code
_entity_poly.pdbx_strand_id
1 'polypeptide(L)' 'DWMRKDLGICLDEARNNGAQLPLTALIEDFYARIQDRGEGRLDNTALYRLLTNP' A
#
# COMPACT_ATOMS: atom_id res chain seq x y z
N ASP A 1 5.15 -3.02 6.67
CA ASP A 1 4.67 -1.97 7.61
C ASP A 1 5.09 -0.58 7.21
N TRP A 2 6.38 -0.39 6.91
CA TRP A 2 6.95 0.93 6.62
C TRP A 2 6.38 1.50 5.31
N MET A 3 6.21 0.67 4.28
CA MET A 3 5.55 1.08 3.02
C MET A 3 4.12 1.60 3.24
N ARG A 4 3.34 0.97 4.11
CA ARG A 4 1.96 1.41 4.40
C ARG A 4 1.96 2.77 5.11
N LYS A 5 2.88 2.96 6.06
CA LYS A 5 3.07 4.25 6.74
C LYS A 5 3.41 5.34 5.73
N ASP A 6 4.36 5.11 4.84
CA ASP A 6 4.79 6.10 3.85
C ASP A 6 3.67 6.43 2.85
N LEU A 7 2.92 5.42 2.40
CA LEU A 7 1.74 5.60 1.56
C LEU A 7 0.64 6.41 2.27
N GLY A 8 0.44 6.17 3.57
CA GLY A 8 -0.47 6.97 4.39
C GLY A 8 -0.08 8.44 4.42
N ILE A 9 1.21 8.74 4.63
CA ILE A 9 1.73 10.11 4.60
C ILE A 9 1.51 10.76 3.22
N CYS A 10 1.78 10.04 2.13
CA CYS A 10 1.54 10.54 0.77
C CYS A 10 0.06 10.83 0.51
N LEU A 11 -0.85 9.97 0.98
CA LEU A 11 -2.29 10.16 0.82
C LEU A 11 -2.82 11.31 1.67
N ASP A 12 -2.30 11.50 2.87
CA ASP A 12 -2.67 12.64 3.73
C ASP A 12 -2.18 13.96 3.16
N GLU A 13 -0.97 14.00 2.60
CA GLU A 13 -0.47 15.19 1.90
C GLU A 13 -1.30 15.45 0.63
N ALA A 14 -1.68 14.41 -0.11
CA ALA A 14 -2.56 14.55 -1.27
C ALA A 14 -3.94 15.12 -0.92
N ARG A 15 -4.48 14.77 0.27
CA ARG A 15 -5.72 15.37 0.78
C ARG A 15 -5.54 16.86 1.09
N ASN A 16 -4.39 17.25 1.65
CA ASN A 16 -4.10 18.64 1.99
C ASN A 16 -3.91 19.53 0.75
N ASN A 17 -3.30 19.01 -0.31
CA ASN A 17 -3.02 19.77 -1.53
C ASN A 17 -4.08 19.58 -2.64
N GLY A 18 -5.07 18.71 -2.42
CA GLY A 18 -6.14 18.42 -3.38
C GLY A 18 -5.72 17.51 -4.54
N ALA A 19 -4.52 16.90 -4.49
CA ALA A 19 -4.08 15.95 -5.49
C ALA A 19 -4.88 14.64 -5.39
N GLN A 20 -5.29 14.12 -6.53
CA GLN A 20 -5.93 12.82 -6.60
C GLN A 20 -4.87 11.74 -6.86
N LEU A 21 -4.70 10.84 -5.90
CA LEU A 21 -3.77 9.70 -6.01
C LEU A 21 -4.52 8.36 -5.99
N PRO A 22 -5.41 8.08 -6.97
CA PRO A 22 -6.24 6.87 -6.96
C PRO A 22 -5.41 5.59 -7.04
N LEU A 23 -4.28 5.61 -7.78
CA LEU A 23 -3.37 4.47 -7.86
C LEU A 23 -2.67 4.21 -6.51
N THR A 24 -2.23 5.27 -5.82
CA THR A 24 -1.61 5.15 -4.50
C THR A 24 -2.58 4.57 -3.48
N ALA A 25 -3.86 4.98 -3.53
CA ALA A 25 -4.90 4.43 -2.66
C ALA A 25 -5.16 2.94 -2.94
N LEU A 26 -5.15 2.52 -4.21
CA LEU A 26 -5.24 1.10 -4.58
C LEU A 26 -4.06 0.29 -4.05
N ILE A 27 -2.85 0.83 -4.15
CA ILE A 27 -1.63 0.19 -3.66
C ILE A 27 -1.68 0.07 -2.13
N GLU A 28 -2.20 1.07 -1.41
CA GLU A 28 -2.41 1.01 0.04
C GLU A 28 -3.34 -0.15 0.43
N ASP A 29 -4.44 -0.38 -0.30
CA ASP A 29 -5.33 -1.52 -0.05
C ASP A 29 -4.63 -2.87 -0.27
N PHE A 30 -3.74 -2.98 -1.27
CA PHE A 30 -2.94 -4.20 -1.46
C PHE A 30 -1.97 -4.43 -0.31
N TYR A 31 -1.31 -3.38 0.19
CA TYR A 31 -0.45 -3.49 1.37
C TYR A 31 -1.23 -3.84 2.63
N ALA A 32 -2.47 -3.37 2.77
CA ALA A 32 -3.36 -3.77 3.85
C ALA A 32 -3.63 -5.29 3.84
N ARG A 33 -3.93 -5.85 2.66
CA ARG A 33 -4.16 -7.30 2.49
C ARG A 33 -2.91 -8.13 2.77
N ILE A 34 -1.73 -7.64 2.39
CA ILE A 34 -0.45 -8.30 2.67
C ILE A 34 -0.17 -8.34 4.18
N GLN A 35 -0.48 -7.26 4.91
CA GLN A 35 -0.38 -7.25 6.36
C GLN A 35 -1.34 -8.23 7.02
N ASP A 36 -2.58 -8.30 6.54
CA ASP A 36 -3.58 -9.26 7.02
C ASP A 36 -3.15 -10.72 6.82
N ARG A 37 -2.40 -11.00 5.73
CA ARG A 37 -1.77 -12.30 5.46
C ARG A 37 -0.53 -12.58 6.31
N GLY A 38 -0.11 -11.65 7.17
CA GLY A 38 1.10 -11.78 8.01
C GLY A 38 2.42 -11.59 7.26
N GLU A 39 2.37 -11.16 6.00
CA GLU A 39 3.54 -11.03 5.11
C GLU A 39 4.09 -9.58 5.04
N GLY A 40 3.63 -8.68 5.91
CA GLY A 40 3.94 -7.25 5.91
C GLY A 40 5.40 -6.85 6.16
N ARG A 41 6.36 -7.79 6.14
CA ARG A 41 7.81 -7.55 6.14
C ARG A 41 8.46 -7.83 4.78
N LEU A 42 7.76 -8.47 3.85
CA LEU A 42 8.23 -8.83 2.52
C LEU A 42 7.70 -7.83 1.49
N ASP A 43 7.86 -6.52 1.74
CA ASP A 43 7.05 -5.46 1.13
C ASP A 43 6.96 -5.48 -0.42
N ASN A 44 8.01 -5.90 -1.15
CA ASN A 44 7.96 -5.99 -2.63
C ASN A 44 7.67 -7.41 -3.14
N THR A 45 8.23 -8.42 -2.49
CA THR A 45 8.02 -9.83 -2.89
C THR A 45 6.63 -10.31 -2.54
N ALA A 46 6.04 -9.85 -1.44
CA ALA A 46 4.66 -10.12 -1.05
C ALA A 46 3.66 -9.45 -2.00
N LEU A 47 3.95 -8.23 -2.47
CA LEU A 47 3.12 -7.59 -3.49
C LEU A 47 3.12 -8.40 -4.80
N TYR A 48 4.30 -8.86 -5.23
CA TYR A 48 4.41 -9.77 -6.37
C TYR A 48 3.65 -11.08 -6.12
N ARG A 49 3.77 -11.69 -4.95
CA ARG A 49 3.04 -12.92 -4.58
C ARG A 49 1.52 -12.73 -4.58
N LEU A 50 1.03 -11.61 -4.04
CA LEU A 50 -0.39 -11.25 -4.06
C LEU A 50 -0.94 -11.15 -5.48
N LEU A 51 -0.17 -10.55 -6.40
CA LEU A 51 -0.60 -10.35 -7.78
C LEU A 51 -0.43 -11.59 -8.66
N THR A 52 0.50 -12.49 -8.33
CA THR A 52 0.79 -13.69 -9.12
C THR A 52 0.13 -14.96 -8.58
N ASN A 53 -0.35 -14.96 -7.33
CA ASN A 53 -1.05 -16.07 -6.71
C ASN A 53 -2.31 -15.55 -5.97
N PRO A 54 -3.40 -15.26 -6.70
CA PRO A 54 -4.58 -14.56 -6.18
C PRO A 54 -5.29 -15.33 -5.06
#